data_AF-A0A524J7J4-F1
#
_entry.id   AF-A0A524J7J4-F1
#
_cell.length_a   1.000
_cell.length_b   1.000
_cell.length_c   1.000
_cell.angle_alpha   90.00
_cell.angle_beta   90.00
_cell.angle_gamma   90.00
#
_symmetry.space_group_name_H-M   'P 1'
#
loop_
_entity.id
_entity.type
_entity.pdbx_description
1 polymer ?
#
loop_
_entity_poly.entity_id
_entity_poly.type
_entity_poly.pdbx_seq_one_letter_code
_entity_poly.pdbx_strand_id
1 'polypeptide(L)' 'AAGAAAVTQGGAGNGAPENPETVVKSEQEKVGRNDPCWCGSGKKYKKCHGA' A
#
# COMPACT_ATOMS: atom_id res chain seq x y z
N ALA A 1 -5.94 -32.75 37.29
CA ALA A 1 -5.38 -31.49 36.74
C ALA A 1 -5.89 -31.32 35.31
N ALA A 2 -6.14 -30.06 34.92
CA ALA A 2 -6.70 -29.52 33.66
C ALA A 2 -6.48 -30.37 32.38
N GLY A 3 -7.38 -30.42 31.38
CA GLY A 3 -8.41 -29.47 30.98
C GLY A 3 -8.05 -28.84 29.63
N ALA A 4 -8.96 -28.97 28.63
CA ALA A 4 -9.10 -28.22 27.37
C ALA A 4 -7.94 -28.34 26.32
N ALA A 5 -8.16 -28.90 25.13
CA ALA A 5 -8.91 -28.39 23.96
C ALA A 5 -8.18 -27.26 23.20
N ALA A 6 -7.78 -27.55 21.96
CA ALA A 6 -7.45 -26.63 20.85
C ALA A 6 -6.50 -27.39 19.89
N VAL A 7 -6.57 -27.36 18.55
CA VAL A 7 -7.39 -26.67 17.56
C VAL A 7 -7.21 -27.42 16.23
N THR A 8 -8.16 -27.18 15.35
CA THR A 8 -8.39 -27.70 14.01
C THR A 8 -7.32 -27.33 12.97
N GLN A 9 -7.20 -28.18 11.94
CA GLN A 9 -7.17 -27.86 10.48
C GLN A 9 -6.21 -26.73 10.01
N GLY A 10 -5.30 -26.92 9.05
CA GLY A 10 -5.43 -27.58 7.76
C GLY A 10 -5.19 -26.54 6.65
N GLY A 11 -4.62 -26.96 5.51
CA GLY A 11 -4.71 -26.19 4.27
C GLY A 11 -3.39 -25.72 3.66
N ALA A 12 -2.80 -26.61 2.86
CA ALA A 12 -2.29 -26.35 1.51
C ALA A 12 -1.64 -24.98 1.26
N GLY A 13 -0.32 -24.94 1.39
CA GLY A 13 0.47 -24.01 0.58
C GLY A 13 0.41 -24.42 -0.88
N ASN A 14 0.10 -23.48 -1.77
CA ASN A 14 0.51 -23.45 -3.17
C ASN A 14 0.16 -22.07 -3.75
N GLY A 15 1.14 -21.43 -4.39
CA GLY A 15 0.90 -20.27 -5.25
C GLY A 15 1.96 -19.19 -5.10
N ALA A 16 3.16 -19.43 -5.63
CA ALA A 16 3.90 -18.34 -6.26
C ALA A 16 3.08 -17.86 -7.47
N PRO A 17 3.12 -16.56 -7.78
CA PRO A 17 3.83 -16.23 -9.01
C PRO A 17 4.92 -15.18 -8.84
N GLU A 18 6.04 -15.54 -9.44
CA GLU A 18 7.10 -14.74 -10.04
C GLU A 18 6.71 -13.40 -10.69
N ASN A 19 7.70 -12.48 -10.66
CA ASN A 19 7.82 -11.16 -11.27
C ASN A 19 7.41 -9.95 -10.38
N PRO A 20 8.33 -9.37 -9.59
CA PRO A 20 8.11 -8.04 -9.07
C PRO A 20 8.28 -7.06 -10.24
N GLU A 21 7.23 -6.88 -11.04
CA GLU A 21 7.10 -5.67 -11.84
C GLU A 21 7.29 -4.53 -10.84
N THR A 22 8.40 -3.81 -10.95
CA THR A 22 8.73 -2.73 -10.04
C THR A 22 7.60 -1.73 -10.18
N VAL A 23 6.64 -1.76 -9.26
CA VAL A 23 5.57 -0.78 -9.16
C VAL A 23 6.31 0.54 -9.17
N VAL A 24 6.25 1.24 -10.32
CA VAL A 24 6.77 2.59 -10.44
C VAL A 24 5.82 3.38 -9.55
N LYS A 25 6.17 3.43 -8.26
CA LYS A 25 5.57 4.24 -7.21
C LYS A 25 5.34 5.59 -7.86
N SER A 26 4.08 5.83 -8.22
CA SER A 26 3.71 6.81 -9.22
C SER A 26 4.34 8.14 -8.84
N GLU A 27 4.77 8.98 -9.77
CA GLU A 27 5.45 10.24 -9.40
C GLU A 27 4.58 11.11 -8.47
N GLN A 28 3.26 10.87 -8.44
CA GLN A 28 2.31 11.42 -7.48
C GLN A 28 2.56 11.01 -6.01
N GLU A 29 3.24 9.90 -5.73
CA GLU A 29 3.58 9.50 -4.36
C GLU A 29 4.91 10.12 -3.88
N LYS A 30 5.70 10.67 -4.82
CA LYS A 30 6.96 11.37 -4.53
C LYS A 30 6.74 12.87 -4.29
N VAL A 31 5.59 13.42 -4.69
CA VAL A 31 5.27 14.84 -4.43
C VAL A 31 4.97 15.02 -2.94
N GLY A 32 5.80 15.82 -2.26
CA GLY A 32 5.60 16.11 -0.84
C GLY A 32 4.29 16.87 -0.62
N ARG A 33 3.58 16.61 0.50
CA ARG A 33 2.31 17.30 0.84
C ARG A 33 2.38 18.83 0.77
N ASN A 34 3.55 19.43 0.98
CA ASN A 34 3.73 20.89 0.95
C ASN A 34 4.23 21.45 -0.38
N ASP A 35 4.63 20.60 -1.33
CA ASP A 35 5.14 20.98 -2.65
C ASP A 35 4.01 21.57 -3.53
N PRO A 36 4.30 22.44 -4.52
CA PRO A 36 3.31 22.82 -5.52
C PRO A 36 2.63 21.61 -6.17
N CYS A 37 1.31 21.70 -6.36
CA CYS A 37 0.57 20.62 -6.97
C CYS A 37 0.93 20.51 -8.46
N TRP A 38 1.23 19.29 -8.91
CA TRP A 38 1.57 18.95 -10.29
C TRP A 38 0.52 19.35 -11.33
N CYS A 39 -0.73 19.62 -10.91
CA CYS A 39 -1.82 20.07 -11.79
C CYS A 39 -1.68 21.53 -12.26
N GLY A 40 -0.64 22.25 -11.82
CA GLY A 40 -0.41 23.64 -12.24
C GLY A 40 -1.33 24.68 -11.59
N SER A 41 -2.08 24.31 -10.54
CA SER A 41 -2.99 25.24 -9.85
C SER A 41 -2.30 26.30 -8.99
N GLY A 42 -0.98 26.20 -8.79
CA GLY A 42 -0.22 27.05 -7.87
C GLY A 42 -0.49 26.79 -6.38
N LYS A 43 -1.40 25.87 -6.05
CA LYS A 43 -1.71 25.48 -4.66
C LYS A 43 -0.79 24.35 -4.22
N LYS A 44 -0.50 24.27 -2.91
CA LYS A 44 0.25 23.13 -2.33
C LYS A 44 -0.51 21.82 -2.55
N TYR A 45 0.19 20.70 -2.77
CA TYR A 45 -0.39 19.39 -3.05
C TYR A 45 -1.48 19.00 -2.04
N LYS A 46 -1.23 19.16 -0.73
CA LYS A 46 -2.20 18.89 0.36
C LYS A 46 -3.49 19.72 0.32
N LYS A 47 -3.55 20.78 -0.49
CA LYS A 47 -4.71 21.69 -0.63
C LYS A 47 -5.37 21.57 -2.01
N CYS A 48 -4.96 20.57 -2.78
CA CYS A 48 -5.44 20.34 -4.14
C CYS A 48 -5.70 18.84 -4.32
N HIS A 49 -4.76 18.08 -4.89
CA HIS A 49 -4.94 16.65 -5.18
C HIS A 49 -4.47 15.71 -4.06
N GLY A 50 -3.82 16.23 -3.02
CA GLY A 50 -3.36 15.47 -1.85
C GLY A 50 -4.29 15.58 -0.64
N ALA A 51 -5.59 15.82 -0.87
CA ALA A 51 -6.63 15.81 0.14
C ALA A 51 -6.92 14.38 0.62
#